data_AF-A0A382LKK9-F1
#
_entry.id   AF-A0A382LKK9-F1
#
_cell.length_a   1.000
_cell.length_b   1.000
_cell.length_c   1.000
_cell.angle_alpha   90.00
_cell.angle_beta   90.00
_cell.angle_gamma   90.00
#
_symmetry.space_group_name_H-M   'P 1'
#
loop_
_entity.id
_entity.type
_entity.pdbx_description
1 polymer ?
#
loop_
_entity_poly.entity_id
_entity_poly.type
_entity_poly.pdbx_seq_one_letter_code
_entity_poly.pdbx_strand_id
1 'polypeptide(L)'
;PQIIGSYIIAGTSLVLFIDWLVARYDFPQYYVTLALFGIISILPSVIILAYFHGTPGKDEWTRIEKIGIPTNILFIAVMLFIGFIYDFWKISPVIEEAFPVEIFFISNVRSSNEDLIILDETLEIDGTTHLLKPISDEKIMILNGKILSKTFPVLNNQFKYTSYSDIVNKMAKGGTLPVVYDYRWQEQLKLINESDDFKKGIIDSYVGSTNQFQIESDIHNAFYINVYEIEPPVDEINNYVMLPFFHRTIGDIIGENNESINYLDTLYTDLYDIGILQVAEGMGQLFSHSLDEIPYQLAHYVNGTIQQWINMGYISGYKQLQIGISAINNDKVVIKHNDDYNRLKNNMILSVNREYQSDHNGQERFRTDLLNYQKAIKNNDSLMIIFNEMADVNGFTQTA
;
A
#
# COMPACT_ATOMS: atom_id res chain seq x y z
N PRO A 1 -32.06 19.50 29.46
CA PRO A 1 -30.93 19.97 28.60
C PRO A 1 -29.54 19.79 29.25
N GLN A 2 -29.36 20.21 30.51
CA GLN A 2 -28.06 20.15 31.20
C GLN A 2 -27.56 18.71 31.46
N ILE A 3 -28.46 17.78 31.81
CA ILE A 3 -28.10 16.36 32.07
C ILE A 3 -27.56 15.68 30.81
N ILE A 4 -28.24 15.81 29.66
CA ILE A 4 -27.81 15.22 28.38
C ILE A 4 -26.49 15.86 27.92
N GLY A 5 -26.37 17.20 28.00
CA GLY A 5 -25.14 17.89 27.62
C GLY A 5 -23.93 17.47 28.46
N SER A 6 -24.11 17.36 29.78
CA SER A 6 -23.05 16.90 30.69
C SER A 6 -22.66 15.45 30.43
N TYR A 7 -23.65 14.60 30.12
CA TYR A 7 -23.42 13.21 29.77
C TYR A 7 -22.60 13.05 28.48
N ILE A 8 -22.92 13.82 27.44
CA ILE A 8 -22.15 13.80 26.18
C ILE A 8 -20.71 14.27 26.44
N ILE A 9 -20.52 15.38 27.16
CA ILE A 9 -19.17 15.89 27.46
C ILE A 9 -18.36 14.88 28.26
N ALA A 10 -18.94 14.31 29.33
CA ALA A 10 -18.27 13.32 30.17
C ALA A 10 -17.99 12.02 29.40
N GLY A 11 -18.95 11.54 28.60
CA GLY A 11 -18.80 10.36 27.76
C GLY A 11 -17.69 10.51 26.74
N THR A 12 -17.70 11.59 25.95
CA THR A 12 -16.64 11.86 24.97
C THR A 12 -15.28 12.04 25.66
N SER A 13 -15.22 12.71 26.81
CA SER A 13 -13.97 12.86 27.57
C SER A 13 -13.42 11.52 28.05
N LEU A 14 -14.28 10.59 28.50
CA LEU A 14 -13.88 9.25 28.88
C LEU A 14 -13.32 8.45 27.70
N VAL A 15 -13.98 8.50 26.54
CA VAL A 15 -13.50 7.81 25.32
C VAL A 15 -12.13 8.34 24.91
N LEU A 16 -11.97 9.67 24.84
CA LEU A 16 -10.70 10.30 24.47
C LEU A 16 -9.59 9.98 25.47
N PHE A 17 -9.92 9.90 26.76
CA PHE A 17 -8.95 9.52 27.80
C PHE A 17 -8.52 8.06 27.66
N ILE A 18 -9.45 7.14 27.39
CA ILE A 18 -9.14 5.72 27.17
C ILE A 18 -8.35 5.54 25.88
N ASP A 19 -8.70 6.25 24.81
CA ASP A 19 -7.97 6.25 23.54
C ASP A 19 -6.52 6.75 23.73
N TRP A 20 -6.34 7.81 24.52
CA TRP A 20 -5.01 8.27 24.92
C TRP A 20 -4.23 7.22 25.72
N LEU A 21 -4.89 6.47 26.62
CA LEU A 21 -4.24 5.37 27.34
C LEU A 21 -3.82 4.23 26.41
N VAL A 22 -4.66 3.87 25.44
CA VAL A 22 -4.32 2.88 24.39
C VAL A 22 -3.10 3.35 23.60
N ALA A 23 -3.09 4.60 23.12
CA ALA A 23 -2.00 5.13 22.31
C ALA A 23 -0.68 5.30 23.09
N ARG A 24 -0.73 5.52 24.41
CA ARG A 24 0.45 5.88 25.22
C ARG A 24 1.01 4.75 26.08
N TYR A 25 0.17 3.81 26.50
CA TYR A 25 0.52 2.75 27.45
C TYR A 25 0.21 1.35 26.92
N ASP A 26 -0.08 1.22 25.63
CA ASP A 26 -0.30 -0.06 24.94
C ASP A 26 -1.46 -0.88 25.56
N PHE A 27 -2.48 -0.16 26.05
CA PHE A 27 -3.70 -0.80 26.53
C PHE A 27 -4.44 -1.43 25.35
N PRO A 28 -5.13 -2.58 25.53
CA PRO A 28 -5.88 -3.19 24.46
C PRO A 28 -6.93 -2.25 23.81
N GLN A 29 -6.90 -2.16 22.47
CA GLN A 29 -7.79 -1.27 21.70
C GLN A 29 -9.28 -1.49 21.98
N TYR A 30 -9.67 -2.73 22.33
CA TYR A 30 -11.06 -3.04 22.64
C TYR A 30 -11.63 -2.30 23.86
N TYR A 31 -10.79 -1.70 24.70
CA TYR A 31 -11.26 -0.81 25.78
C TYR A 31 -11.93 0.45 25.26
N VAL A 32 -11.49 1.00 24.13
CA VAL A 32 -12.16 2.14 23.46
C VAL A 32 -13.54 1.71 22.96
N THR A 33 -13.61 0.53 22.33
CA THR A 33 -14.88 -0.07 21.87
C THR A 33 -15.85 -0.32 23.02
N LEU A 34 -15.38 -0.85 24.15
CA LEU A 34 -16.18 -1.06 25.37
C LEU A 34 -16.69 0.27 25.96
N ALA A 35 -15.85 1.30 25.99
CA ALA A 35 -16.25 2.62 26.48
C ALA A 35 -17.35 3.24 25.60
N LEU A 36 -17.17 3.18 24.27
CA LEU A 36 -18.16 3.65 23.31
C LEU A 36 -19.49 2.90 23.43
N PHE A 37 -19.43 1.56 23.50
CA PHE A 37 -20.62 0.73 23.71
C PHE A 37 -21.34 1.13 25.00
N GLY A 38 -20.63 1.22 26.13
CA GLY A 38 -21.21 1.63 27.42
C GLY A 38 -21.91 2.98 27.35
N ILE A 39 -21.27 3.99 26.74
CA ILE A 39 -21.84 5.34 26.63
C ILE A 39 -23.08 5.35 25.74
N ILE A 40 -23.06 4.65 24.62
CA ILE A 40 -24.22 4.57 23.71
C ILE A 40 -25.37 3.80 24.37
N SER A 41 -25.06 2.68 25.02
CA SER A 41 -26.09 1.82 25.62
C SER A 41 -26.71 2.41 26.89
N ILE A 42 -26.02 3.27 27.63
CA ILE A 42 -26.60 3.98 28.80
C ILE A 42 -27.50 5.15 28.36
N LEU A 43 -27.36 5.64 27.12
CA LEU A 43 -28.08 6.81 26.60
C LEU A 43 -29.62 6.77 26.79
N PRO A 44 -30.33 5.65 26.59
CA PRO A 44 -31.77 5.57 26.85
C PRO A 44 -32.13 5.89 28.31
N SER A 45 -31.35 5.42 29.28
CA SER A 45 -31.55 5.74 30.71
C SER A 45 -31.30 7.22 31.00
N VAL A 46 -30.29 7.81 30.37
CA VAL A 46 -29.98 9.24 30.51
C VAL A 46 -31.11 10.10 29.93
N ILE A 47 -31.71 9.69 28.80
CA ILE A 47 -32.86 10.39 28.22
C ILE A 47 -34.05 10.34 29.17
N ILE A 48 -34.34 9.18 29.78
CA ILE A 48 -35.43 9.04 30.76
C ILE A 48 -35.20 9.97 31.95
N LEU A 49 -33.99 9.96 32.54
CA LEU A 49 -33.66 10.85 33.66
C LEU A 49 -33.71 12.33 33.29
N ALA A 50 -33.20 12.68 32.11
CA ALA A 50 -33.22 14.06 31.64
C ALA A 50 -34.63 14.58 31.36
N TYR A 51 -35.57 13.68 31.03
CA TYR A 51 -36.97 14.02 30.79
C TYR A 51 -37.74 14.26 32.10
N PHE A 52 -37.56 13.40 33.11
CA PHE A 52 -38.31 13.48 34.37
C PHE A 52 -37.65 14.34 35.46
N HIS A 53 -36.32 14.44 35.48
CA HIS A 53 -35.54 15.20 36.47
C HIS A 53 -34.78 16.40 35.87
N GLY A 54 -35.11 16.79 34.64
CA GLY A 54 -34.46 17.90 33.93
C GLY A 54 -34.93 19.30 34.34
N THR A 55 -35.97 19.42 35.17
CA THR A 55 -36.56 20.68 35.65
C THR A 55 -36.66 20.71 37.18
N PRO A 56 -36.53 21.87 37.84
CA PRO A 56 -36.62 21.96 39.30
C PRO A 56 -38.03 21.62 39.80
N GLY A 57 -38.18 20.58 40.63
CA GLY A 57 -39.46 20.09 41.14
C GLY A 57 -39.29 18.93 42.13
N LYS A 58 -40.38 18.35 42.64
CA LYS A 58 -40.31 17.17 43.52
C LYS A 58 -39.76 15.97 42.73
N ASP A 59 -38.60 15.47 43.14
CA ASP A 59 -37.91 14.30 42.58
C ASP A 59 -38.56 12.98 43.03
N GLU A 60 -39.81 12.75 42.59
CA GLU A 60 -40.46 11.46 42.78
C GLU A 60 -40.19 10.54 41.58
N TRP A 61 -39.60 9.38 41.86
CA TRP A 61 -39.32 8.38 40.83
C TRP A 61 -40.59 7.83 40.21
N THR A 62 -40.73 8.01 38.91
CA THR A 62 -41.85 7.50 38.12
C THR A 62 -41.78 5.98 37.93
N ARG A 63 -42.91 5.38 37.57
CA ARG A 63 -42.98 3.96 37.22
C ARG A 63 -42.12 3.61 36.00
N ILE A 64 -41.94 4.56 35.08
CA ILE A 64 -41.11 4.41 33.88
C ILE A 64 -39.62 4.35 34.27
N GLU A 65 -39.17 5.18 35.21
CA GLU A 65 -37.79 5.16 35.69
C GLU A 65 -37.46 3.89 36.47
N LYS A 66 -38.37 3.46 37.35
CA LYS A 66 -38.19 2.25 38.17
C LYS A 66 -38.14 0.96 37.35
N ILE A 67 -38.64 0.96 36.12
CA ILE A 67 -38.63 -0.22 35.24
C ILE A 67 -37.60 -0.06 34.12
N GLY A 68 -37.62 1.08 33.43
CA GLY A 68 -36.78 1.35 32.26
C GLY A 68 -35.30 1.43 32.58
N ILE A 69 -34.91 2.07 33.69
CA ILE A 69 -33.48 2.19 34.04
C ILE A 69 -32.91 0.82 34.43
N PRO A 70 -33.52 0.04 35.36
CA PRO A 70 -33.02 -1.31 35.67
C PRO A 70 -33.01 -2.26 34.46
N THR A 71 -34.01 -2.17 33.59
CA THR A 71 -34.06 -3.00 32.37
C THR A 71 -32.90 -2.68 31.42
N ASN A 72 -32.58 -1.41 31.23
CA ASN A 72 -31.45 -1.01 30.38
C ASN A 72 -30.10 -1.45 30.98
N ILE A 73 -29.94 -1.31 32.31
CA ILE A 73 -28.73 -1.80 33.00
C ILE A 73 -28.59 -3.32 32.88
N LEU A 74 -29.70 -4.06 33.02
CA LEU A 74 -29.70 -5.52 32.82
C LEU A 74 -29.33 -5.90 31.39
N PHE A 75 -29.88 -5.19 30.39
CA PHE A 75 -29.53 -5.38 28.98
C PHE A 75 -28.03 -5.17 28.73
N ILE A 76 -27.46 -4.08 29.25
CA ILE A 76 -26.03 -3.79 29.14
C ILE A 76 -25.20 -4.91 29.79
N ALA A 77 -25.58 -5.34 30.99
CA ALA A 77 -24.87 -6.42 31.70
C ALA A 77 -24.90 -7.74 30.92
N VAL A 78 -26.05 -8.11 30.36
CA VAL A 78 -26.19 -9.32 29.52
C VAL A 78 -25.35 -9.21 28.25
N MET A 79 -25.37 -8.07 27.57
CA MET A 79 -24.58 -7.86 26.35
C MET A 79 -23.07 -7.87 26.63
N LEU A 80 -22.63 -7.25 27.73
CA LEU A 80 -21.23 -7.30 28.17
C LEU A 80 -20.81 -8.75 28.48
N PHE A 81 -21.65 -9.50 29.18
CA PHE A 81 -21.40 -10.90 29.55
C PHE A 81 -21.33 -11.81 28.32
N ILE A 82 -22.27 -11.69 27.39
CA ILE A 82 -22.25 -12.41 26.11
C ILE A 82 -20.98 -12.04 25.33
N GLY A 83 -20.70 -10.75 25.15
CA GLY A 83 -19.52 -10.33 24.40
C GLY A 83 -18.20 -10.71 25.06
N PHE A 84 -18.16 -10.90 26.39
CA PHE A 84 -17.00 -11.44 27.09
C PHE A 84 -16.85 -12.96 26.89
N ILE A 85 -17.95 -13.72 26.94
CA ILE A 85 -17.93 -15.17 26.69
C ILE A 85 -17.53 -15.50 25.26
N TYR A 86 -18.02 -14.74 24.29
CA TYR A 86 -17.82 -14.99 22.87
C TYR A 86 -16.72 -14.12 22.24
N ASP A 87 -15.93 -13.42 23.06
CA ASP A 87 -14.83 -12.55 22.62
C ASP A 87 -15.24 -11.47 21.59
N PHE A 88 -16.51 -11.06 21.52
CA PHE A 88 -16.99 -10.01 20.60
C PHE A 88 -16.32 -8.66 20.78
N TRP A 89 -15.83 -8.39 21.99
CA TRP A 89 -15.11 -7.16 22.30
C TRP A 89 -13.69 -7.20 21.77
N LYS A 90 -13.06 -8.39 21.75
CA LYS A 90 -11.81 -8.54 21.04
C LYS A 90 -12.15 -8.34 19.57
N ILE A 91 -11.71 -7.20 19.04
CA ILE A 91 -11.35 -7.17 17.63
C ILE A 91 -10.14 -8.09 17.58
N SER A 92 -10.40 -9.40 17.50
CA SER A 92 -9.41 -10.32 16.99
C SER A 92 -9.01 -9.67 15.67
N PRO A 93 -7.70 -9.40 15.43
CA PRO A 93 -7.31 -9.39 14.03
C PRO A 93 -7.93 -10.66 13.48
N VAL A 94 -8.80 -10.54 12.49
CA VAL A 94 -9.24 -11.69 11.72
C VAL A 94 -7.95 -12.49 11.57
N ILE A 95 -7.93 -13.72 12.09
CA ILE A 95 -6.82 -14.62 11.81
C ILE A 95 -7.05 -14.98 10.34
N GLU A 96 -6.83 -14.01 9.45
CA GLU A 96 -6.17 -14.23 8.19
C GLU A 96 -4.92 -14.98 8.63
N GLU A 97 -4.78 -16.20 8.11
CA GLU A 97 -3.61 -17.04 8.29
C GLU A 97 -2.37 -16.15 8.46
N ALA A 98 -1.64 -16.38 9.56
CA ALA A 98 -0.50 -15.57 9.96
C ALA A 98 0.61 -15.65 8.91
N PHE A 99 0.42 -14.96 7.79
CA PHE A 99 1.49 -14.44 6.98
C PHE A 99 2.07 -13.28 7.80
N PRO A 100 3.40 -13.18 7.95
CA PRO A 100 4.00 -11.96 8.47
C PRO A 100 3.42 -10.81 7.66
N VAL A 101 2.90 -9.79 8.34
CA VAL A 101 2.31 -8.64 7.64
C VAL A 101 3.38 -8.11 6.71
N GLU A 102 3.23 -8.31 5.40
CA GLU A 102 4.24 -7.88 4.45
C GLU A 102 4.31 -6.35 4.48
N ILE A 103 5.46 -5.84 4.93
CA ILE A 103 5.74 -4.41 4.96
C ILE A 103 6.40 -4.06 3.64
N PHE A 104 5.86 -3.05 2.97
CA PHE A 104 6.40 -2.46 1.77
C PHE A 104 7.02 -1.11 2.11
N PHE A 105 8.32 -1.03 1.96
CA PHE A 105 9.04 0.21 2.08
C PHE A 105 8.96 1.00 0.77
N ILE A 106 8.63 2.29 0.89
CA ILE A 106 8.75 3.24 -0.20
C ILE A 106 9.80 4.26 0.23
N SER A 107 10.87 4.34 -0.57
CA SER A 107 12.01 5.17 -0.24
C SER A 107 11.73 6.66 -0.38
N ASN A 108 12.57 7.47 0.25
CA ASN A 108 12.63 8.87 -0.13
C ASN A 108 13.14 8.98 -1.57
N VAL A 109 12.69 10.02 -2.27
CA VAL A 109 13.19 10.36 -3.60
C VAL A 109 14.68 10.68 -3.50
N ARG A 110 15.46 10.00 -4.33
CA ARG A 110 16.87 10.31 -4.59
C ARG A 110 17.02 11.00 -5.93
N SER A 111 17.95 11.92 -5.99
CA SER A 111 18.31 12.64 -7.20
C SER A 111 19.69 13.24 -7.00
N SER A 112 20.73 12.49 -7.36
CA SER A 112 22.12 12.90 -7.15
C SER A 112 22.98 12.51 -8.34
N ASN A 113 24.10 13.22 -8.53
CA ASN A 113 25.04 12.86 -9.59
C ASN A 113 25.74 11.54 -9.27
N GLU A 114 25.95 11.26 -7.98
CA GLU A 114 26.53 10.02 -7.49
C GLU A 114 25.67 8.81 -7.88
N ASP A 115 24.35 8.93 -7.77
CA ASP A 115 23.42 7.88 -8.19
C ASP A 115 23.41 7.74 -9.73
N LEU A 116 23.58 8.83 -10.50
CA LEU A 116 23.63 8.78 -11.97
C LEU A 116 24.86 8.05 -12.53
N ILE A 117 25.98 8.01 -11.81
CA ILE A 117 27.14 7.18 -12.18
C ILE A 117 26.71 5.70 -12.28
N ILE A 118 25.76 5.30 -11.45
CA ILE A 118 25.28 3.92 -11.33
C ILE A 118 24.07 3.69 -12.23
N LEU A 119 23.19 4.68 -12.39
CA LEU A 119 21.96 4.57 -13.19
C LEU A 119 22.12 4.93 -14.67
N ASP A 120 23.34 5.32 -15.06
CA ASP A 120 23.69 5.94 -16.33
C ASP A 120 23.13 7.38 -16.44
N GLU A 121 24.01 8.32 -16.77
CA GLU A 121 23.67 9.75 -16.90
C GLU A 121 22.83 10.07 -18.14
N THR A 122 22.68 9.12 -19.06
CA THR A 122 21.95 9.28 -20.32
C THR A 122 20.96 8.16 -20.58
N LEU A 123 19.84 8.48 -21.22
CA LEU A 123 18.85 7.52 -21.73
C LEU A 123 18.72 7.66 -23.24
N GLU A 124 18.78 6.54 -23.97
CA GLU A 124 18.48 6.49 -25.41
C GLU A 124 17.01 6.12 -25.61
N ILE A 125 16.23 7.04 -26.19
CA ILE A 125 14.80 6.85 -26.45
C ILE A 125 14.53 7.27 -27.88
N ASP A 126 13.96 6.37 -28.68
CA ASP A 126 13.65 6.59 -30.10
C ASP A 126 14.82 7.15 -30.93
N GLY A 127 16.05 6.73 -30.59
CA GLY A 127 17.30 7.16 -31.24
C GLY A 127 17.76 8.57 -30.85
N THR A 128 17.16 9.16 -29.82
CA THR A 128 17.57 10.43 -29.22
C THR A 128 18.24 10.16 -27.87
N THR A 129 19.45 10.70 -27.67
CA THR A 129 20.13 10.70 -26.38
C THR A 129 19.57 11.80 -25.49
N HIS A 130 19.07 11.42 -24.31
CA HIS A 130 18.57 12.33 -23.29
C HIS A 130 19.50 12.34 -22.08
N LEU A 131 19.93 13.53 -21.66
CA LEU A 131 20.75 13.74 -20.48
C LEU A 131 19.88 13.86 -19.22
N LEU A 132 20.28 13.17 -18.15
CA LEU A 132 19.63 13.22 -16.85
C LEU A 132 20.32 14.25 -15.94
N LYS A 133 19.52 15.07 -15.27
CA LYS A 133 20.00 16.08 -14.32
C LYS A 133 19.28 15.96 -12.98
N PRO A 134 20.00 16.05 -11.85
CA PRO A 134 19.36 16.03 -10.54
C PRO A 134 18.36 17.19 -10.35
N ILE A 135 17.22 16.89 -9.73
CA ILE A 135 16.28 17.91 -9.24
C ILE A 135 16.79 18.51 -7.92
N SER A 136 16.39 19.75 -7.63
CA SER A 136 16.82 20.44 -6.40
C SER A 136 16.26 19.80 -5.12
N ASP A 137 16.97 19.96 -4.00
CA ASP A 137 16.54 19.47 -2.68
C ASP A 137 15.15 19.97 -2.27
N GLU A 138 14.79 21.20 -2.66
CA GLU A 138 13.45 21.75 -2.44
C GLU A 138 12.37 20.94 -3.19
N LYS A 139 12.63 20.61 -4.47
CA LYS A 139 11.75 19.77 -5.29
C LYS A 139 11.63 18.36 -4.69
N ILE A 140 12.74 17.78 -4.21
CA ILE A 140 12.78 16.48 -3.53
C ILE A 140 11.91 16.49 -2.27
N MET A 141 12.08 17.49 -1.40
CA MET A 141 11.30 17.63 -0.16
C MET A 141 9.79 17.73 -0.45
N ILE A 142 9.41 18.57 -1.42
CA ILE A 142 8.01 18.73 -1.83
C ILE A 142 7.47 17.41 -2.38
N LEU A 143 8.23 16.72 -3.23
CA LEU A 143 7.81 15.48 -3.85
C LEU A 143 7.62 14.36 -2.81
N ASN A 144 8.54 14.22 -1.85
CA ASN A 144 8.37 13.28 -0.73
C ASN A 144 7.07 13.55 0.06
N GLY A 145 6.75 14.82 0.35
CA GLY A 145 5.48 15.19 0.98
C GLY A 145 4.26 14.83 0.12
N LYS A 146 4.35 14.99 -1.20
CA LYS A 146 3.30 14.59 -2.15
C LYS A 146 3.14 13.06 -2.21
N ILE A 147 4.22 12.29 -2.17
CA ILE A 147 4.17 10.82 -2.14
C ILE A 147 3.40 10.35 -0.89
N LEU A 148 3.74 10.88 0.28
CA LEU A 148 3.03 10.52 1.53
C LEU A 148 1.54 10.88 1.50
N SER A 149 1.19 12.03 0.93
CA SER A 149 -0.19 12.54 0.92
C SER A 149 -1.05 12.06 -0.25
N LYS A 150 -0.45 11.67 -1.39
CA LYS A 150 -1.15 11.30 -2.62
C LYS A 150 -0.94 9.85 -3.05
N THR A 151 0.26 9.28 -2.84
CA THR A 151 0.55 7.88 -3.21
C THR A 151 0.03 6.92 -2.16
N PHE A 152 0.47 7.06 -0.90
CA PHE A 152 0.14 6.10 0.18
C PHE A 152 -1.36 5.84 0.35
N PRO A 153 -2.26 6.85 0.30
CA PRO A 153 -3.70 6.63 0.50
C PRO A 153 -4.38 5.77 -0.58
N VAL A 154 -3.76 5.63 -1.76
CA VAL A 154 -4.34 4.89 -2.91
C VAL A 154 -3.64 3.54 -3.14
N LEU A 155 -2.65 3.18 -2.32
CA LEU A 155 -2.01 1.88 -2.39
C LEU A 155 -2.94 0.77 -1.87
N ASN A 156 -2.65 -0.47 -2.27
CA ASN A 156 -3.42 -1.63 -1.86
C ASN A 156 -3.44 -1.76 -0.33
N ASN A 157 -4.63 -1.60 0.25
CA ASN A 157 -4.89 -1.59 1.70
C ASN A 157 -4.72 -2.95 2.39
N GLN A 158 -4.48 -4.03 1.63
CA GLN A 158 -4.13 -5.34 2.19
C GLN A 158 -2.71 -5.37 2.77
N PHE A 159 -1.87 -4.41 2.40
CA PHE A 159 -0.47 -4.36 2.80
C PHE A 159 -0.20 -3.15 3.70
N LYS A 160 0.85 -3.26 4.51
CA LYS A 160 1.37 -2.11 5.26
C LYS A 160 2.47 -1.44 4.46
N TYR A 161 2.43 -0.12 4.39
CA TYR A 161 3.48 0.67 3.78
C TYR A 161 4.22 1.45 4.86
N THR A 162 5.52 1.60 4.68
CA THR A 162 6.36 2.34 5.61
C THR A 162 7.28 3.29 4.86
N SER A 163 7.52 4.44 5.47
CA SER A 163 8.46 5.44 4.97
C SER A 163 9.82 5.30 5.64
N TYR A 164 10.83 5.98 5.10
CA TYR A 164 12.15 6.00 5.73
C TYR A 164 12.11 6.59 7.15
N SER A 165 11.33 7.66 7.36
CA SER A 165 11.19 8.25 8.70
C SER A 165 10.56 7.29 9.71
N ASP A 166 9.64 6.42 9.27
CA ASP A 166 9.03 5.43 10.16
C ASP A 166 10.03 4.34 10.57
N ILE A 167 10.86 3.90 9.63
CA ILE A 167 11.94 2.93 9.89
C ILE A 167 12.96 3.53 10.86
N VAL A 168 13.45 4.75 10.60
CA VAL A 168 14.38 5.44 11.51
C VAL A 168 13.81 5.54 12.92
N ASN A 169 12.52 5.90 13.05
CA ASN A 169 11.86 5.96 14.34
C ASN A 169 11.73 4.58 15.01
N LYS A 170 11.46 3.51 14.25
CA LYS A 170 11.41 2.13 14.74
C LYS A 170 12.79 1.70 15.27
N MET A 171 13.85 1.93 14.50
CA MET A 171 15.23 1.59 14.87
C MET A 171 15.69 2.35 16.11
N ALA A 172 15.45 3.67 16.15
CA ALA A 172 15.80 4.51 17.30
C ALA A 172 15.10 4.05 18.60
N LYS A 173 13.83 3.63 18.52
CA LYS A 173 13.11 3.04 19.66
C LYS A 173 13.69 1.69 20.09
N GLY A 174 14.18 0.90 19.14
CA GLY A 174 14.87 -0.36 19.39
C GLY A 174 16.31 -0.21 19.89
N GLY A 175 16.83 1.02 19.99
CA GLY A 175 18.22 1.29 20.40
C GLY A 175 19.24 1.00 19.30
N THR A 176 18.80 0.84 18.05
CA THR A 176 19.67 0.64 16.89
C THR A 176 19.88 1.94 16.12
N LEU A 177 21.00 2.04 15.42
CA LEU A 177 21.29 3.21 14.58
C LEU A 177 20.49 3.12 13.28
N PRO A 178 20.01 4.26 12.76
CA PRO A 178 19.35 4.29 11.46
C PRO A 178 20.35 3.93 10.35
N VAL A 179 19.96 2.98 9.52
CA VAL A 179 20.75 2.57 8.35
C VAL A 179 20.40 3.49 7.18
N VAL A 180 21.44 3.97 6.50
CA VAL A 180 21.30 4.69 5.23
C VAL A 180 21.57 3.68 4.11
N TYR A 181 20.82 3.76 3.03
CA TYR A 181 21.05 2.94 1.84
C TYR A 181 21.64 3.77 0.69
N ASP A 182 22.41 3.10 -0.15
CA ASP A 182 22.90 3.56 -1.44
C ASP A 182 23.00 2.40 -2.44
N TYR A 183 23.40 2.72 -3.67
CA TYR A 183 23.45 1.80 -4.79
C TYR A 183 24.82 1.13 -5.03
N ARG A 184 25.75 1.17 -4.07
CA ARG A 184 27.09 0.57 -4.24
C ARG A 184 27.06 -0.94 -4.49
N TRP A 185 26.05 -1.63 -3.96
CA TRP A 185 25.84 -3.05 -4.27
C TRP A 185 25.47 -3.24 -5.75
N GLN A 186 24.53 -2.47 -6.27
CA GLN A 186 24.12 -2.51 -7.67
C GLN A 186 25.28 -2.15 -8.60
N GLU A 187 26.16 -1.24 -8.18
CA GLU A 187 27.40 -0.93 -8.89
C GLU A 187 28.34 -2.14 -8.93
N GLN A 188 28.60 -2.79 -7.78
CA GLN A 188 29.45 -3.98 -7.72
C GLN A 188 28.87 -5.15 -8.52
N LEU A 189 27.54 -5.31 -8.56
CA LEU A 189 26.87 -6.32 -9.38
C LEU A 189 27.21 -6.20 -10.87
N LYS A 190 27.39 -4.98 -11.40
CA LYS A 190 27.81 -4.78 -12.80
C LYS A 190 29.22 -5.30 -13.08
N LEU A 191 30.05 -5.47 -12.04
CA LEU A 191 31.46 -5.85 -12.15
C LEU A 191 31.71 -7.35 -11.91
N ILE A 192 30.73 -8.08 -11.39
CA ILE A 192 30.85 -9.49 -11.01
C ILE A 192 30.66 -10.39 -12.25
N ASN A 193 31.66 -11.23 -12.55
CA ASN A 193 31.61 -12.18 -13.68
C ASN A 193 31.56 -13.66 -13.24
N GLU A 194 31.96 -13.98 -11.99
CA GLU A 194 32.04 -15.36 -11.47
C GLU A 194 31.38 -15.48 -10.08
N SER A 195 31.01 -16.69 -9.65
CA SER A 195 30.31 -16.90 -8.37
C SER A 195 31.16 -16.58 -7.14
N ASP A 196 32.48 -16.76 -7.22
CA ASP A 196 33.40 -16.43 -6.13
C ASP A 196 33.54 -14.90 -5.97
N ASP A 197 33.51 -14.18 -7.09
CA ASP A 197 33.44 -12.71 -7.09
C ASP A 197 32.11 -12.19 -6.55
N PHE A 198 31.01 -12.92 -6.76
CA PHE A 198 29.70 -12.55 -6.23
C PHE A 198 29.68 -12.48 -4.71
N LYS A 199 30.17 -13.51 -4.03
CA LYS A 199 30.25 -13.54 -2.55
C LYS A 199 31.13 -12.41 -2.02
N LYS A 200 32.27 -12.18 -2.67
CA LYS A 200 33.19 -11.10 -2.30
C LYS A 200 32.56 -9.72 -2.51
N GLY A 201 31.88 -9.50 -3.63
CA GLY A 201 31.19 -8.25 -3.93
C GLY A 201 30.05 -7.95 -2.95
N ILE A 202 29.33 -8.96 -2.44
CA ILE A 202 28.36 -8.77 -1.36
C ILE A 202 29.06 -8.21 -0.13
N ILE A 203 30.15 -8.84 0.32
CA ILE A 203 30.86 -8.44 1.53
C ILE A 203 31.44 -7.03 1.39
N ASP A 204 32.11 -6.76 0.26
CA ASP A 204 32.81 -5.49 0.01
C ASP A 204 31.84 -4.31 -0.16
N SER A 205 30.58 -4.57 -0.56
CA SER A 205 29.54 -3.54 -0.73
C SER A 205 28.50 -3.50 0.38
N TYR A 206 28.49 -4.46 1.31
CA TYR A 206 27.40 -4.63 2.27
C TYR A 206 27.13 -3.34 3.04
N VAL A 207 28.16 -2.75 3.66
CA VAL A 207 28.04 -1.57 4.51
C VAL A 207 27.56 -0.35 3.72
N GLY A 208 26.32 0.06 3.98
CA GLY A 208 25.55 1.18 3.43
C GLY A 208 24.77 0.84 2.16
N SER A 209 24.77 -0.42 1.71
CA SER A 209 23.99 -0.85 0.54
C SER A 209 22.50 -0.99 0.84
N THR A 210 21.69 -1.03 -0.23
CA THR A 210 20.29 -1.49 -0.16
C THR A 210 20.12 -2.82 0.56
N ASN A 211 21.10 -3.73 0.47
CA ASN A 211 21.03 -5.05 1.10
C ASN A 211 21.16 -4.94 2.62
N GLN A 212 22.17 -4.21 3.12
CA GLN A 212 22.29 -3.97 4.57
C GLN A 212 21.03 -3.28 5.08
N PHE A 213 20.54 -2.26 4.37
CA PHE A 213 19.31 -1.58 4.77
C PHE A 213 18.14 -2.55 4.89
N GLN A 214 17.84 -3.36 3.88
CA GLN A 214 16.71 -4.28 3.92
C GLN A 214 16.85 -5.35 5.00
N ILE A 215 18.06 -5.87 5.21
CA ILE A 215 18.33 -6.91 6.21
C ILE A 215 18.22 -6.34 7.64
N GLU A 216 18.93 -5.24 7.92
CA GLU A 216 18.97 -4.67 9.28
C GLU A 216 17.67 -3.95 9.67
N SER A 217 16.88 -3.48 8.70
CA SER A 217 15.57 -2.88 8.96
C SER A 217 14.40 -3.88 8.96
N ASP A 218 14.66 -5.16 8.65
CA ASP A 218 13.64 -6.21 8.52
C ASP A 218 12.58 -5.82 7.46
N ILE A 219 13.05 -5.40 6.28
CA ILE A 219 12.24 -4.95 5.14
C ILE A 219 12.48 -5.86 3.94
N HIS A 220 11.56 -6.78 3.73
CA HIS A 220 11.63 -7.73 2.62
C HIS A 220 11.22 -7.14 1.27
N ASN A 221 10.37 -6.11 1.26
CA ASN A 221 9.90 -5.46 0.04
C ASN A 221 10.27 -3.99 0.05
N ALA A 222 11.11 -3.56 -0.89
CA ALA A 222 11.52 -2.17 -1.01
C ALA A 222 11.28 -1.64 -2.43
N PHE A 223 10.68 -0.46 -2.51
CA PHE A 223 10.61 0.38 -3.70
C PHE A 223 11.53 1.58 -3.52
N TYR A 224 12.58 1.66 -4.33
CA TYR A 224 13.52 2.77 -4.36
C TYR A 224 13.17 3.72 -5.48
N ILE A 225 13.12 5.03 -5.19
CA ILE A 225 12.65 6.05 -6.13
C ILE A 225 13.79 6.98 -6.49
N ASN A 226 14.09 7.06 -7.79
CA ASN A 226 14.97 8.08 -8.35
C ASN A 226 14.20 8.97 -9.32
N VAL A 227 14.42 10.28 -9.28
CA VAL A 227 13.75 11.24 -10.16
C VAL A 227 14.77 12.22 -10.72
N TYR A 228 14.75 12.44 -12.03
CA TYR A 228 15.65 13.36 -12.71
C TYR A 228 14.90 14.24 -13.71
N GLU A 229 15.43 15.43 -13.95
CA GLU A 229 15.09 16.21 -15.15
C GLU A 229 15.72 15.54 -16.37
N ILE A 230 15.01 15.55 -17.49
CA ILE A 230 15.45 14.93 -18.75
C ILE A 230 15.57 15.99 -19.85
N GLU A 231 16.72 16.03 -20.53
CA GLU A 231 17.00 17.02 -21.58
C GLU A 231 17.62 16.36 -22.84
N PRO A 232 17.03 16.52 -24.03
CA PRO A 232 15.77 17.24 -24.31
C PRO A 232 14.54 16.51 -23.70
N PRO A 233 13.37 17.16 -23.61
CA PRO A 233 12.14 16.49 -23.16
C PRO A 233 11.77 15.31 -24.07
N VAL A 234 11.26 14.22 -23.49
CA VAL A 234 10.72 13.08 -24.25
C VAL A 234 9.33 13.46 -24.78
N ASP A 235 9.05 13.14 -26.04
CA ASP A 235 7.83 13.53 -26.76
C ASP A 235 7.55 15.05 -26.74
N GLU A 236 8.59 15.88 -26.59
CA GLU A 236 8.51 17.34 -26.45
C GLU A 236 7.72 17.84 -25.22
N ILE A 237 7.20 16.94 -24.38
CA ILE A 237 6.34 17.29 -23.24
C ILE A 237 6.86 16.77 -21.92
N ASN A 238 7.56 15.63 -21.89
CA ASN A 238 7.98 15.00 -20.65
C ASN A 238 9.33 15.55 -20.20
N ASN A 239 9.31 16.35 -19.12
CA ASN A 239 10.49 17.04 -18.59
C ASN A 239 11.17 16.28 -17.45
N TYR A 240 10.55 15.21 -16.96
CA TYR A 240 11.06 14.42 -15.85
C TYR A 240 10.99 12.94 -16.18
N VAL A 241 11.91 12.18 -15.62
CA VAL A 241 11.88 10.72 -15.60
C VAL A 241 11.97 10.24 -14.16
N MET A 242 11.09 9.32 -13.80
CA MET A 242 11.19 8.53 -12.58
C MET A 242 11.73 7.14 -12.94
N LEU A 243 12.80 6.75 -12.25
CA LEU A 243 13.45 5.45 -12.35
C LEU A 243 13.19 4.68 -11.05
N PRO A 244 12.01 4.04 -10.88
CA PRO A 244 11.76 3.21 -9.72
C PRO A 244 12.48 1.86 -9.84
N PHE A 245 13.00 1.38 -8.72
CA PHE A 245 13.55 0.04 -8.57
C PHE A 245 12.79 -0.67 -7.49
N PHE A 246 12.63 -1.98 -7.62
CA PHE A 246 12.09 -2.80 -6.54
C PHE A 246 13.02 -3.96 -6.23
N HIS A 247 13.11 -4.28 -4.94
CA HIS A 247 13.84 -5.44 -4.45
C HIS A 247 12.94 -6.20 -3.49
N ARG A 248 12.69 -7.47 -3.81
CA ARG A 248 12.11 -8.43 -2.87
C ARG A 248 13.20 -9.40 -2.43
N THR A 249 13.57 -9.32 -1.17
CA THR A 249 14.58 -10.17 -0.55
C THR A 249 13.89 -11.06 0.47
N ILE A 250 13.98 -12.38 0.29
CA ILE A 250 13.55 -13.38 1.27
C ILE A 250 14.80 -14.16 1.63
N GLY A 251 15.54 -13.72 2.65
CA GLY A 251 16.73 -14.42 3.11
C GLY A 251 16.66 -14.62 4.62
N ASP A 252 16.82 -15.85 5.07
CA ASP A 252 17.12 -16.13 6.48
C ASP A 252 18.63 -15.98 6.70
N ILE A 253 19.04 -15.54 7.89
CA ILE A 253 20.41 -15.77 8.34
C ILE A 253 20.48 -17.25 8.69
N ILE A 254 21.13 -18.00 7.80
CA ILE A 254 21.27 -19.43 7.89
C ILE A 254 22.60 -19.71 8.60
N GLY A 255 22.59 -20.44 9.72
CA GLY A 255 23.85 -20.89 10.34
C GLY A 255 24.54 -22.01 9.55
N GLU A 256 25.77 -22.39 9.91
CA GLU A 256 26.48 -23.56 9.33
C GLU A 256 25.63 -24.85 9.20
N ASN A 257 24.59 -25.01 10.04
CA ASN A 257 23.68 -26.17 10.05
C ASN A 257 22.39 -25.99 9.25
N ASN A 258 22.26 -24.93 8.48
CA ASN A 258 21.07 -24.62 7.68
C ASN A 258 19.80 -24.29 8.51
N GLU A 259 19.96 -23.84 9.76
CA GLU A 259 18.87 -23.43 10.67
C GLU A 259 18.76 -21.89 10.73
N SER A 260 17.54 -21.37 10.89
CA SER A 260 17.29 -19.92 10.98
C SER A 260 17.74 -19.36 12.33
N ILE A 261 18.53 -18.28 12.30
CA ILE A 261 19.08 -17.61 13.49
C ILE A 261 18.56 -16.17 13.58
N ASN A 262 18.35 -15.68 14.80
CA ASN A 262 17.97 -14.29 15.04
C ASN A 262 19.12 -13.33 14.70
N TYR A 263 18.85 -12.31 13.87
CA TYR A 263 19.85 -11.33 13.40
C TYR A 263 20.51 -10.52 14.52
N LEU A 264 19.88 -10.40 15.69
CA LEU A 264 20.45 -9.69 16.84
C LEU A 264 21.46 -10.55 17.62
N ASP A 265 21.40 -11.87 17.49
CA ASP A 265 22.33 -12.81 18.13
C ASP A 265 23.64 -12.99 17.33
N THR A 266 23.71 -12.44 16.11
CA THR A 266 24.80 -12.62 15.13
C THR A 266 25.61 -11.36 14.84
N LEU A 267 25.60 -10.37 15.74
CA LEU A 267 26.72 -9.44 15.82
C LEU A 267 27.99 -10.28 16.04
N TYR A 268 28.88 -10.34 15.04
CA TYR A 268 30.18 -11.03 15.03
C TYR A 268 30.26 -12.45 14.43
N THR A 269 29.22 -12.99 13.78
CA THR A 269 29.46 -14.13 12.86
C THR A 269 29.83 -13.62 11.48
N ASP A 270 30.96 -14.11 11.00
CA ASP A 270 31.48 -14.02 9.64
C ASP A 270 30.31 -13.99 8.62
N LEU A 271 30.17 -12.89 7.85
CA LEU A 271 29.15 -12.67 6.80
C LEU A 271 29.06 -13.79 5.73
N TYR A 272 29.90 -14.82 5.84
CA TYR A 272 30.10 -15.92 4.92
C TYR A 272 28.94 -16.92 4.87
N ASP A 273 28.06 -16.93 5.87
CA ASP A 273 26.92 -17.85 5.95
C ASP A 273 25.57 -17.23 5.52
N ILE A 274 25.56 -15.98 5.03
CA ILE A 274 24.31 -15.34 4.61
C ILE A 274 23.82 -15.92 3.29
N GLY A 275 22.82 -16.81 3.36
CA GLY A 275 22.01 -17.23 2.22
C GLY A 275 20.99 -16.16 1.82
N ILE A 276 21.43 -15.04 1.24
CA ILE A 276 20.52 -14.03 0.69
C ILE A 276 19.82 -14.61 -0.55
N LEU A 277 18.58 -15.06 -0.40
CA LEU A 277 17.73 -15.42 -1.53
C LEU A 277 16.98 -14.16 -1.98
N GLN A 278 17.54 -13.49 -3.00
CA GLN A 278 16.81 -12.45 -3.72
C GLN A 278 15.76 -13.12 -4.60
N VAL A 279 14.49 -12.79 -4.36
CA VAL A 279 13.36 -13.48 -5.00
C VAL A 279 12.83 -12.70 -6.20
N ALA A 280 12.93 -11.37 -6.18
CA ALA A 280 12.60 -10.54 -7.33
C ALA A 280 13.38 -9.21 -7.33
N GLU A 281 13.76 -8.77 -8.53
CA GLU A 281 14.33 -7.45 -8.80
C GLU A 281 13.74 -6.91 -10.10
N GLY A 282 13.62 -5.59 -10.19
CA GLY A 282 13.26 -4.94 -11.43
C GLY A 282 13.42 -3.43 -11.37
N MET A 283 13.56 -2.85 -12.55
CA MET A 283 13.65 -1.42 -12.79
C MET A 283 12.53 -1.02 -13.75
N GLY A 284 11.92 0.13 -13.48
CA GLY A 284 10.98 0.79 -14.39
C GLY A 284 11.52 2.11 -14.92
N GLN A 285 10.87 2.62 -15.96
CA GLN A 285 11.08 3.98 -16.48
C GLN A 285 9.71 4.60 -16.69
N LEU A 286 9.47 5.76 -16.07
CA LEU A 286 8.20 6.47 -16.14
C LEU A 286 8.48 7.94 -16.45
N PHE A 287 7.99 8.42 -17.59
CA PHE A 287 8.13 9.81 -18.01
C PHE A 287 6.96 10.65 -17.48
N SER A 288 7.27 11.87 -17.04
CA SER A 288 6.26 12.79 -16.50
C SER A 288 6.44 14.17 -17.11
N HIS A 289 5.31 14.82 -17.42
CA HIS A 289 5.31 16.22 -17.83
C HIS A 289 5.67 17.13 -16.65
N SER A 290 5.17 16.77 -15.47
CA SER A 290 5.36 17.52 -14.22
C SER A 290 5.64 16.61 -13.03
N LEU A 291 6.33 17.16 -12.01
CA LEU A 291 6.53 16.47 -10.73
C LEU A 291 5.21 16.18 -9.98
N ASP A 292 4.10 16.82 -10.37
CA ASP A 292 2.79 16.60 -9.77
C ASP A 292 2.13 15.28 -10.20
N GLU A 293 2.54 14.72 -11.34
CA GLU A 293 2.05 13.44 -11.86
C GLU A 293 2.74 12.24 -11.20
N ILE A 294 4.01 12.39 -10.79
CA ILE A 294 4.84 11.32 -10.24
C ILE A 294 4.15 10.54 -9.10
N PRO A 295 3.51 11.16 -8.09
CA PRO A 295 2.85 10.41 -7.02
C PRO A 295 1.76 9.45 -7.52
N TYR A 296 1.05 9.82 -8.59
CA TYR A 296 -0.01 8.99 -9.18
C TYR A 296 0.57 7.87 -10.05
N GLN A 297 1.61 8.18 -10.84
CA GLN A 297 2.35 7.19 -11.62
C GLN A 297 3.01 6.15 -10.71
N LEU A 298 3.63 6.59 -9.60
CA LEU A 298 4.21 5.73 -8.59
C LEU A 298 3.17 4.82 -7.94
N ALA A 299 1.99 5.34 -7.59
CA ALA A 299 0.90 4.52 -7.04
C ALA A 299 0.47 3.42 -8.01
N HIS A 300 0.35 3.76 -9.30
CA HIS A 300 0.04 2.81 -10.34
C HIS A 300 1.13 1.73 -10.46
N TYR A 301 2.40 2.16 -10.50
CA TYR A 301 3.55 1.26 -10.57
C TYR A 301 3.60 0.29 -9.39
N VAL A 302 3.56 0.79 -8.16
CA VAL A 302 3.61 -0.04 -6.94
C VAL A 302 2.47 -1.06 -6.90
N ASN A 303 1.22 -0.62 -7.12
CA ASN A 303 0.08 -1.53 -7.13
C ASN A 303 0.19 -2.58 -8.26
N GLY A 304 0.68 -2.17 -9.43
CA GLY A 304 0.92 -3.06 -10.57
C GLY A 304 1.97 -4.13 -10.26
N THR A 305 3.13 -3.74 -9.71
CA THR A 305 4.20 -4.65 -9.31
C THR A 305 3.73 -5.63 -8.22
N ILE A 306 3.03 -5.15 -7.20
CA ILE A 306 2.48 -6.01 -6.15
C ILE A 306 1.50 -7.03 -6.75
N GLN A 307 0.62 -6.61 -7.66
CA GLN A 307 -0.31 -7.52 -8.32
C GLN A 307 0.43 -8.56 -9.19
N GLN A 308 1.50 -8.16 -9.88
CA GLN A 308 2.36 -9.10 -10.61
C GLN A 308 2.99 -10.12 -9.68
N TRP A 309 3.51 -9.70 -8.52
CA TRP A 309 4.09 -10.60 -7.52
C TRP A 309 3.08 -11.59 -6.94
N ILE A 310 1.84 -11.15 -6.69
CA ILE A 310 0.74 -12.05 -6.31
C ILE A 310 0.49 -13.08 -7.43
N ASN A 311 0.42 -12.63 -8.69
CA ASN A 311 0.13 -13.51 -9.83
C ASN A 311 1.26 -14.52 -10.07
N MET A 312 2.51 -14.14 -9.82
CA MET A 312 3.70 -15.00 -9.92
C MET A 312 3.87 -15.92 -8.71
N GLY A 313 3.06 -15.76 -7.66
CA GLY A 313 3.17 -16.55 -6.43
C GLY A 313 4.33 -16.14 -5.51
N TYR A 314 4.94 -14.97 -5.72
CA TYR A 314 5.98 -14.43 -4.83
C TYR A 314 5.42 -13.98 -3.48
N ILE A 315 4.14 -13.60 -3.45
CA ILE A 315 3.39 -13.27 -2.24
C ILE A 315 2.33 -14.36 -2.05
N SER A 316 2.56 -15.27 -1.11
CA SER A 316 1.64 -16.36 -0.78
C SER A 316 0.43 -15.88 0.01
N GLY A 317 -0.71 -16.57 -0.11
CA GLY A 317 -1.91 -16.27 0.68
C GLY A 317 -2.86 -15.24 0.08
N TYR A 318 -2.45 -14.54 -0.99
CA TYR A 318 -3.28 -13.53 -1.64
C TYR A 318 -3.90 -14.06 -2.93
N LYS A 319 -5.22 -13.91 -3.08
CA LYS A 319 -5.91 -14.25 -4.32
C LYS A 319 -5.61 -13.21 -5.40
N GLN A 320 -5.17 -13.67 -6.57
CA GLN A 320 -5.07 -12.85 -7.76
C GLN A 320 -6.35 -12.04 -8.01
N LEU A 321 -6.21 -10.74 -8.28
CA LEU A 321 -7.31 -9.90 -8.73
C LEU A 321 -7.70 -10.33 -10.14
N GLN A 322 -8.89 -10.89 -10.27
CA GLN A 322 -9.51 -11.25 -11.52
C GLN A 322 -10.61 -10.24 -11.80
N ILE A 323 -10.48 -9.53 -12.92
CA ILE A 323 -11.46 -8.57 -13.41
C ILE A 323 -11.75 -8.96 -14.86
N GLY A 324 -13.03 -9.10 -15.18
CA GLY A 324 -13.45 -9.45 -16.53
C GLY A 324 -14.76 -8.77 -16.90
N ILE A 325 -14.91 -8.46 -18.18
CA ILE A 325 -16.17 -7.96 -18.72
C ILE A 325 -17.12 -9.14 -18.86
N SER A 326 -18.18 -9.18 -18.05
CA SER A 326 -19.15 -10.27 -18.06
C SER A 326 -20.29 -10.05 -19.05
N ALA A 327 -20.68 -8.80 -19.29
CA ALA A 327 -21.72 -8.46 -20.26
C ALA A 327 -21.56 -7.02 -20.75
N ILE A 328 -22.01 -6.76 -21.97
CA ILE A 328 -22.13 -5.41 -22.54
C ILE A 328 -23.59 -5.27 -22.98
N ASN A 329 -24.32 -4.35 -22.35
CA ASN A 329 -25.73 -4.13 -22.58
C ASN A 329 -25.94 -2.68 -23.02
N ASN A 330 -25.97 -2.43 -24.33
CA ASN A 330 -26.17 -1.11 -24.94
C ASN A 330 -25.34 0.02 -24.34
N ASP A 331 -25.79 0.64 -23.24
CA ASP A 331 -25.16 1.75 -22.53
C ASP A 331 -24.36 1.35 -21.28
N LYS A 332 -24.29 0.05 -20.96
CA LYS A 332 -23.67 -0.46 -19.72
C LYS A 332 -22.65 -1.56 -20.00
N VAL A 333 -21.48 -1.41 -19.39
CA VAL A 333 -20.47 -2.48 -19.29
C VAL A 333 -20.58 -3.09 -17.90
N VAL A 334 -20.87 -4.38 -17.83
CA VAL A 334 -20.92 -5.13 -16.57
C VAL A 334 -19.57 -5.80 -16.35
N ILE A 335 -18.89 -5.39 -15.30
CA ILE A 335 -17.60 -5.94 -14.88
C ILE A 335 -17.85 -6.90 -13.73
N LYS A 336 -17.36 -8.13 -13.87
CA LYS A 336 -17.31 -9.11 -12.79
C LYS A 336 -15.88 -9.12 -12.25
N HIS A 337 -15.76 -9.01 -10.93
CA HIS A 337 -14.48 -9.06 -10.25
C HIS A 337 -14.55 -9.93 -8.99
N ASN A 338 -13.40 -10.41 -8.53
CA ASN A 338 -13.24 -11.11 -7.24
C ASN A 338 -12.57 -10.21 -6.18
N ASP A 339 -12.86 -8.91 -6.24
CA ASP A 339 -12.26 -7.93 -5.34
C ASP A 339 -12.91 -7.93 -3.95
N ASP A 340 -12.58 -8.92 -3.14
CA ASP A 340 -13.10 -9.08 -1.79
C ASP A 340 -12.48 -8.07 -0.79
N TYR A 341 -11.42 -7.37 -1.19
CA TYR A 341 -10.58 -6.56 -0.28
C TYR A 341 -10.57 -5.05 -0.62
N ASN A 342 -11.46 -4.60 -1.50
CA ASN A 342 -11.55 -3.20 -1.95
C ASN A 342 -10.23 -2.68 -2.56
N ARG A 343 -9.56 -3.49 -3.39
CA ARG A 343 -8.40 -3.08 -4.19
C ARG A 343 -8.78 -2.02 -5.23
N LEU A 344 -10.01 -2.03 -5.73
CA LEU A 344 -10.57 -1.00 -6.60
C LEU A 344 -10.98 0.23 -5.78
N LYS A 345 -10.37 1.39 -6.08
CA LYS A 345 -10.65 2.68 -5.42
C LYS A 345 -11.35 3.66 -6.36
N ASN A 346 -12.03 4.64 -5.78
CA ASN A 346 -12.55 5.78 -6.52
C ASN A 346 -11.40 6.55 -7.19
N ASN A 347 -11.64 7.02 -8.41
CA ASN A 347 -10.66 7.73 -9.26
C ASN A 347 -9.47 6.87 -9.76
N MET A 348 -9.55 5.54 -9.68
CA MET A 348 -8.62 4.68 -10.41
C MET A 348 -9.01 4.57 -11.88
N ILE A 349 -8.01 4.55 -12.76
CA ILE A 349 -8.18 4.13 -14.16
C ILE A 349 -8.15 2.60 -14.17
N LEU A 350 -9.27 1.99 -14.55
CA LEU A 350 -9.37 0.55 -14.74
C LEU A 350 -9.27 0.21 -16.22
N SER A 351 -8.22 -0.51 -16.60
CA SER A 351 -8.06 -1.08 -17.96
C SER A 351 -8.42 -2.56 -17.93
N VAL A 352 -9.38 -2.98 -18.76
CA VAL A 352 -9.78 -4.38 -18.91
C VAL A 352 -9.82 -4.72 -20.39
N ASN A 353 -8.95 -5.63 -20.81
CA ASN A 353 -8.91 -6.10 -22.19
C ASN A 353 -9.76 -7.37 -22.31
N ARG A 354 -10.59 -7.44 -23.36
CA ARG A 354 -11.29 -8.67 -23.75
C ARG A 354 -10.70 -9.15 -25.07
N GLU A 355 -9.98 -10.25 -25.03
CA GLU A 355 -9.50 -10.91 -26.24
C GLU A 355 -10.66 -11.65 -26.92
N TYR A 356 -10.80 -11.45 -28.22
CA TYR A 356 -11.77 -12.14 -29.06
C TYR A 356 -11.03 -13.18 -29.89
N GLN A 357 -11.27 -14.46 -29.62
CA GLN A 357 -10.87 -15.53 -30.53
C GLN A 357 -11.91 -15.64 -31.65
N SER A 358 -11.50 -15.37 -32.88
CA SER A 358 -12.37 -15.42 -34.06
C SER A 358 -12.47 -16.85 -34.58
N ASP A 359 -13.64 -17.48 -34.43
CA ASP A 359 -14.09 -18.55 -35.32
C ASP A 359 -14.75 -17.94 -36.59
N HIS A 360 -15.25 -18.77 -37.51
CA HIS A 360 -15.90 -18.29 -38.73
C HIS A 360 -17.12 -17.41 -38.36
N ASN A 361 -17.07 -16.10 -38.67
CA ASN A 361 -17.94 -14.97 -38.24
C ASN A 361 -17.48 -14.12 -37.03
N GLY A 362 -16.25 -14.28 -36.52
CA GLY A 362 -15.72 -13.43 -35.44
C GLY A 362 -15.71 -11.93 -35.78
N GLN A 363 -15.47 -11.57 -37.04
CA GLN A 363 -15.44 -10.19 -37.53
C GLN A 363 -16.77 -9.44 -37.32
N GLU A 364 -17.91 -10.04 -37.69
CA GLU A 364 -19.22 -9.37 -37.56
C GLU A 364 -19.69 -9.28 -36.10
N ARG A 365 -19.34 -10.27 -35.28
CA ARG A 365 -19.61 -10.22 -33.83
C ARG A 365 -18.80 -9.13 -33.15
N PHE A 366 -17.50 -9.05 -33.45
CA PHE A 366 -16.62 -8.00 -32.96
C PHE A 366 -17.09 -6.61 -33.41
N ARG A 367 -17.44 -6.45 -34.70
CA ARG A 367 -17.97 -5.20 -35.24
C ARG A 367 -19.26 -4.76 -34.56
N THR A 368 -20.15 -5.71 -34.28
CA THR A 368 -21.42 -5.44 -33.58
C THR A 368 -21.18 -4.99 -32.14
N ASP A 369 -20.28 -5.66 -31.41
CA ASP A 369 -19.89 -5.28 -30.05
C ASP A 369 -19.22 -3.90 -30.02
N LEU A 370 -18.31 -3.61 -30.97
CA LEU A 370 -17.63 -2.31 -31.08
C LEU A 370 -18.64 -1.16 -31.31
N LEU A 371 -19.62 -1.37 -32.19
CA LEU A 371 -20.68 -0.40 -32.45
C LEU A 371 -21.60 -0.20 -31.23
N ASN A 372 -21.80 -1.24 -30.42
CA ASN A 372 -22.50 -1.13 -29.14
C ASN A 372 -21.65 -0.35 -28.12
N TYR A 373 -20.35 -0.61 -28.03
CA TYR A 373 -19.39 0.15 -27.20
C TYR A 373 -19.39 1.65 -27.52
N GLN A 374 -19.29 2.01 -28.81
CA GLN A 374 -19.28 3.40 -29.26
C GLN A 374 -20.58 4.13 -28.89
N LYS A 375 -21.71 3.42 -28.89
CA LYS A 375 -23.00 3.97 -28.42
C LYS A 375 -23.06 4.12 -26.89
N ALA A 376 -22.37 3.25 -26.15
CA ALA A 376 -22.36 3.25 -24.69
C ALA A 376 -21.54 4.41 -24.11
N ILE A 377 -20.37 4.68 -24.68
CA ILE A 377 -19.35 5.58 -24.12
C ILE A 377 -19.42 6.95 -24.80
N LYS A 378 -20.60 7.56 -24.85
CA LYS A 378 -20.87 8.74 -25.69
C LYS A 378 -20.10 10.03 -25.32
N ASN A 379 -19.12 10.02 -24.42
CA ASN A 379 -18.38 11.21 -23.95
C ASN A 379 -16.95 10.93 -23.40
N ASN A 380 -16.27 9.84 -23.78
CA ASN A 380 -14.91 9.58 -23.26
C ASN A 380 -13.94 9.15 -24.38
N ASP A 381 -13.55 10.12 -25.21
CA ASP A 381 -12.75 9.92 -26.43
C ASP A 381 -11.28 9.54 -26.17
N SER A 382 -10.78 9.63 -24.93
CA SER A 382 -9.36 9.38 -24.61
C SER A 382 -8.98 7.90 -24.48
N LEU A 383 -9.91 6.96 -24.71
CA LEU A 383 -9.70 5.51 -24.58
C LEU A 383 -9.60 4.75 -25.91
N MET A 384 -9.69 5.42 -27.05
CA MET A 384 -9.78 4.77 -28.36
C MET A 384 -8.54 5.08 -29.22
N ILE A 385 -7.60 4.14 -29.30
CA ILE A 385 -6.56 4.12 -30.33
C ILE A 385 -7.03 3.19 -31.44
N ILE A 386 -6.97 3.67 -32.69
CA ILE A 386 -7.43 2.99 -33.89
C ILE A 386 -6.52 1.78 -34.14
N PHE A 387 -7.09 0.60 -34.37
CA PHE A 387 -6.34 -0.64 -34.67
C PHE A 387 -6.37 -0.92 -36.18
N ASN A 388 -5.23 -1.31 -36.75
CA ASN A 388 -5.12 -1.83 -38.12
C ASN A 388 -4.92 -3.34 -38.09
N GLU A 389 -5.62 -4.05 -38.97
CA GLU A 389 -5.51 -5.51 -39.15
C GLU A 389 -4.19 -5.84 -39.87
N MET A 390 -3.29 -6.60 -39.23
CA MET A 390 -2.15 -7.20 -39.93
C MET A 390 -2.54 -8.58 -40.45
N ALA A 391 -2.35 -8.81 -41.75
CA ALA A 391 -2.86 -9.99 -42.45
C ALA A 391 -2.22 -11.34 -42.04
N ASP A 392 -1.21 -11.37 -41.16
CA ASP A 392 -0.39 -12.57 -40.93
C ASP A 392 -0.10 -12.91 -39.45
N VAL A 393 -0.79 -12.29 -38.49
CA VAL A 393 -0.68 -12.68 -37.07
C VAL A 393 -2.06 -12.73 -36.45
N ASN A 394 -2.37 -13.79 -35.68
CA ASN A 394 -3.58 -13.92 -34.86
C ASN A 394 -3.57 -12.90 -33.68
N GLY A 395 -3.46 -11.61 -33.96
CA GLY A 395 -3.41 -10.54 -32.98
C GLY A 395 -3.43 -9.15 -33.63
N PHE A 396 -4.06 -8.19 -32.95
CA PHE A 396 -4.09 -6.79 -33.36
C PHE A 396 -2.92 -6.03 -32.73
N THR A 397 -2.19 -5.24 -33.52
CA THR A 397 -1.20 -4.27 -33.02
C THR A 397 -1.76 -2.86 -33.05
N GLN A 398 -1.44 -2.09 -32.01
CA GLN A 398 -1.70 -0.65 -31.90
C GLN A 398 -0.96 0.07 -33.05
N THR A 399 -1.67 0.89 -33.83
CA THR A 399 -1.00 1.85 -34.73
C THR A 399 -0.65 3.12 -33.95
N ALA A 400 0.53 3.67 -34.28
CA ALA A 400 1.18 4.84 -33.69
C ALA A 400 0.25 6.03 -33.42
#